data_AF-A0A7K2CUN9-F1
#
_entry.id   AF-A0A7K2CUN9-F1
#
_cell.length_a   1.000
_cell.length_b   1.000
_cell.length_c   1.000
_cell.angle_alpha   90.00
_cell.angle_beta   90.00
_cell.angle_gamma   90.00
#
_symmetry.space_group_name_H-M   'P 1'
#
loop_
_entity.id
_entity.type
_entity.pdbx_description
1 polymer ?
#
loop_
_entity_poly.entity_id
_entity_poly.type
_entity_poly.pdbx_seq_one_letter_code
_entity_poly.pdbx_strand_id
1 'polypeptide(L)' 'MRLRLAHLYADVMNVYGDRGNAIALRYRCEARGIALEVDGIGIGEAFEPEAYD' A
#
# COMPACT_ATOMS: atom_id res chain seq x y z
N MET A 1 -16.00 -5.21 -0.06
CA MET A 1 -15.24 -4.23 -0.87
C MET A 1 -13.76 -4.48 -0.62
N ARG A 2 -12.90 -4.39 -1.65
CA ARG A 2 -11.44 -4.62 -1.56
C ARG A 2 -10.72 -3.43 -2.20
N LEU A 3 -9.61 -3.00 -1.60
CA LEU A 3 -8.70 -1.99 -2.13
C LEU A 3 -7.32 -2.60 -2.33
N ARG A 4 -6.62 -2.18 -3.39
CA ARG A 4 -5.24 -2.55 -3.69
C ARG A 4 -4.35 -1.31 -3.60
N LEU A 5 -3.43 -1.32 -2.65
CA LEU A 5 -2.47 -0.23 -2.44
C LEU A 5 -1.11 -0.59 -3.04
N ALA A 6 -0.63 0.25 -3.95
CA ALA A 6 0.75 0.25 -4.41
C ALA A 6 1.64 1.03 -3.43
N HIS A 7 2.48 0.32 -2.66
CA HIS A 7 3.52 0.95 -1.81
C HIS A 7 4.80 1.13 -2.63
N LEU A 8 4.85 2.25 -3.35
CA LEU A 8 5.98 2.60 -4.20
C LEU A 8 7.26 2.79 -3.39
N TYR A 9 8.32 2.15 -3.86
CA TYR A 9 9.67 2.21 -3.32
C TYR A 9 9.78 1.79 -1.85
N ALA A 10 8.97 0.82 -1.42
CA ALA A 10 8.86 0.38 -0.02
C ALA A 10 10.22 0.09 0.66
N ASP A 11 11.21 -0.39 -0.09
CA ASP A 11 12.53 -0.75 0.44
C ASP A 11 13.47 0.46 0.67
N VAL A 12 13.24 1.57 -0.04
CA VAL A 12 14.10 2.77 0.03
C VAL A 12 13.37 3.99 0.60
N MET A 13 12.04 4.02 0.52
CA MET A 13 11.15 5.03 1.10
C MET A 13 10.49 4.50 2.39
N ASN A 14 11.29 3.87 3.25
CA ASN A 14 10.83 3.35 4.54
C ASN A 14 11.12 4.30 5.72
N VAL A 15 11.76 5.43 5.45
CA VAL A 15 12.06 6.49 6.41
C VAL A 15 10.87 7.46 6.53
N TYR A 16 10.73 8.13 7.68
CA TYR A 16 9.65 9.10 7.95
C TYR A 16 8.21 8.56 7.99
N GLY A 17 8.02 7.29 8.34
CA GLY A 17 6.72 6.79 8.79
C GLY A 17 5.77 6.32 7.70
N ASP A 18 6.25 6.11 6.47
CA ASP A 18 5.41 5.65 5.37
C ASP A 18 4.84 4.24 5.60
N ARG A 19 5.62 3.38 6.27
CA ARG A 19 5.12 2.11 6.82
C ARG A 19 3.97 2.32 7.82
N GLY A 20 4.01 3.40 8.59
CA GLY A 20 2.95 3.80 9.51
C GLY A 20 1.67 4.19 8.79
N ASN A 21 1.76 4.87 7.64
CA ASN A 21 0.61 5.21 6.81
C ASN A 21 -0.11 3.94 6.31
N ALA A 22 0.63 2.97 5.78
CA ALA A 22 0.07 1.70 5.32
C ALA A 22 -0.61 0.92 6.46
N ILE A 23 -0.04 0.92 7.67
CA ILE A 23 -0.65 0.31 8.86
C ILE A 23 -1.94 1.04 9.26
N ALA A 24 -1.92 2.37 9.32
CA ALA A 24 -3.08 3.16 9.69
C ALA A 24 -4.23 3.00 8.67
N LEU A 25 -3.90 2.93 7.38
CA LEU A 25 -4.88 2.69 6.32
C LEU A 25 -5.53 1.31 6.45
N ARG A 26 -4.73 0.26 6.70
CA ARG A 26 -5.23 -1.10 6.93
C ARG A 26 -6.22 -1.16 8.08
N TYR A 27 -5.86 -0.58 9.22
CA TYR A 27 -6.74 -0.51 10.38
C TYR A 27 -8.07 0.18 10.06
N ARG A 28 -8.03 1.31 9.33
CA ARG A 28 -9.24 2.04 8.92
C ARG A 28 -10.12 1.24 7.95
N CYS A 29 -9.51 0.45 7.07
CA CYS A 29 -10.21 -0.43 6.14
C CYS A 29 -10.89 -1.59 6.89
N GLU A 30 -10.16 -2.26 7.79
CA GLU A 30 -10.68 -3.33 8.63
C GLU A 30 -11.87 -2.88 9.48
N ALA A 31 -11.78 -1.71 10.12
CA ALA A 31 -12.87 -1.11 10.89
C ALA A 31 -14.14 -0.82 10.06
N ARG A 32 -14.05 -0.87 8.73
CA ARG A 32 -15.16 -0.66 7.78
C ARG A 32 -15.51 -1.92 6.98
N GLY A 33 -14.90 -3.07 7.29
CA GLY A 33 -15.09 -4.30 6.52
C GLY A 33 -14.56 -4.22 5.09
N ILE A 34 -13.56 -3.38 4.84
CA ILE A 34 -12.85 -3.26 3.55
C ILE A 34 -11.57 -4.08 3.64
N ALA A 35 -11.38 -5.02 2.71
CA ALA A 35 -10.14 -5.76 2.61
C ALA A 35 -9.07 -4.86 1.95
N LEU A 36 -7.87 -4.77 2.54
CA LEU A 36 -6.75 -4.01 1.96
C LEU A 36 -5.60 -4.96 1.62
N GLU A 37 -5.24 -5.01 0.35
CA GLU A 37 -4.02 -5.64 -0.15
C GLU A 37 -2.96 -4.55 -0.36
N VAL A 38 -1.72 -4.83 0.04
CA VAL A 38 -0.61 -3.88 -0.07
C VAL A 38 0.53 -4.58 -0.80
N ASP A 39 0.84 -4.09 -2.00
CA ASP A 39 1.93 -4.59 -2.82
C ASP A 39 3.09 -3.59 -2.74
N GLY A 40 4.28 -4.05 -2.34
CA GLY A 40 5.49 -3.24 -2.42
C GLY A 40 6.02 -3.25 -3.85
N ILE A 41 6.33 -2.07 -4.39
CA ILE A 41 6.89 -1.92 -5.75
C ILE A 41 8.27 -1.30 -5.65
N GLY A 42 9.30 -2.08 -5.95
CA GLY A 42 10.70 -1.66 -5.89
C GLY A 42 11.14 -0.74 -7.02
N ILE A 43 12.37 -0.21 -6.91
CA ILE A 43 13.00 0.50 -8.02
C ILE A 43 13.25 -0.48 -9.16
N GLY A 44 12.76 -0.15 -10.37
CA GLY A 44 12.97 -0.96 -11.57
C GLY A 44 11.98 -2.10 -11.73
N GLU A 45 11.05 -2.28 -10.80
CA GLU A 45 9.93 -3.22 -10.96
C GLU A 45 8.83 -2.62 -11.85
N ALA A 46 8.09 -3.50 -12.54
CA ALA A 46 6.96 -3.09 -13.35
C ALA A 46 5.85 -2.52 -12.46
N PHE A 47 5.30 -1.38 -12.85
CA PHE A 47 4.17 -0.73 -12.19
C PHE A 47 3.03 -0.57 -13.19
N GLU A 48 1.90 -1.20 -12.90
CA GLU A 48 0.65 -1.10 -13.67
C GLU A 48 -0.37 -0.28 -12.86
N PRO A 49 -0.48 1.04 -13.10
CA PRO A 49 -1.31 1.93 -12.29
C PRO A 49 -2.79 1.51 -12.22
N GLU A 50 -3.31 0.93 -13.31
CA GLU A 50 -4.70 0.51 -13.43
C GLU A 50 -5.03 -0.72 -12.56
N ALA A 51 -4.02 -1.41 -12.00
CA ALA A 51 -4.19 -2.53 -11.09
C ALA A 51 -4.39 -2.10 -9.62
N TYR A 52 -4.30 -0.80 -9.32
CA TYR A 52 -4.33 -0.24 -7.97
C TYR A 52 -5.41 0.85 -7.82
N ASP A 53 -5.82 1.10 -6.57
CA ASP A 53 -6.84 2.09 -6.18
C ASP A 53 -6.23 3.34 -5.52
#